data_AF-A0A0K3CG35-F1
#
_entry.id   AF-A0A0K3CG35-F1
#
_cell.length_a   1.000
_cell.length_b   1.000
_cell.length_c   1.000
_cell.angle_alpha   90.00
_cell.angle_beta   90.00
_cell.angle_gamma   90.00
#
_symmetry.space_group_name_H-M   'P 1'
#
loop_
_entity.id
_entity.type
_entity.pdbx_description
1 polymer ?
#
loop_
_entity_poly.entity_id
_entity_poly.type
_entity_poly.pdbx_seq_one_letter_code
_entity_poly.pdbx_strand_id
1 'polypeptide(L)'
;MTFALEYGDEPGFPIPDKIDKLIKAELQQGGCLKYFTGAIWAPRAIIADLNSRVATEGRQHIRQATCPVHDLKLAIALLDEGNRMWSNERFADRGNTFKPTFVRNARVLLMQTLVLATRDMKTAAAKRAYKLEDVEEIADRVIREHPPEEWHPRDGSTMRVCYSAYPVWEAYLARGYVWGIHAGVPLLDIKPRKYAFADLAAAKNAAEAYDKAAAILEDEAPDFTRYCFVLWYATHWRLRAGGLSVRELRSRVNKAKEATEETKRFVEDIEDSFDDIRKFCEQQLKSLNESLRSAPPGITDRNTIKPIPTLNCTGLPRSFNTASLIDQQEFGRLPGDIGCIDQCG
;
A
#
# COMPACT_ATOMS: atom_id res chain seq x y z
N MET A 1 13.92 2.54 36.48
CA MET A 1 13.24 3.83 36.29
C MET A 1 12.35 3.67 35.08
N THR A 2 11.09 3.37 35.34
CA THR A 2 10.07 2.95 34.35
C THR A 2 9.35 4.20 33.90
N PHE A 3 9.38 4.53 32.60
CA PHE A 3 8.60 5.63 32.05
C PHE A 3 7.16 5.14 31.85
N ALA A 4 6.26 5.55 32.76
CA ALA A 4 4.83 5.53 32.54
C ALA A 4 4.45 6.86 31.87
N LEU A 5 3.76 6.80 30.73
CA LEU A 5 3.03 7.94 30.18
C LEU A 5 1.68 7.98 30.91
N GLU A 6 1.43 9.05 31.66
CA GLU A 6 0.15 9.30 32.30
C GLU A 6 -0.95 9.50 31.25
N TYR A 7 -2.10 8.85 31.51
CA TYR A 7 -3.34 8.96 30.77
C TYR A 7 -3.94 10.36 30.94
N GLY A 8 -4.14 11.07 29.82
CA GLY A 8 -4.84 12.34 29.78
C GLY A 8 -5.01 12.83 28.35
N ASP A 9 -6.23 12.68 27.84
CA ASP A 9 -6.75 13.10 26.53
C ASP A 9 -6.12 12.42 25.30
N GLU A 10 -6.88 11.49 24.72
CA GLU A 10 -6.68 10.95 23.39
C GLU A 10 -6.23 12.04 22.40
N PRO A 11 -5.14 11.85 21.63
CA PRO A 11 -5.03 12.57 20.38
C PRO A 11 -5.99 11.87 19.42
N GLY A 12 -7.28 12.18 19.54
CA GLY A 12 -8.18 12.03 18.41
C GLY A 12 -7.45 12.65 17.22
N PHE A 13 -7.14 11.82 16.22
CA PHE A 13 -6.44 12.25 15.00
C PHE A 13 -6.99 13.61 14.60
N PRO A 14 -6.14 14.62 14.35
CA PRO A 14 -6.64 15.96 14.24
C PRO A 14 -7.65 15.99 13.10
N ILE A 15 -8.90 16.26 13.47
CA ILE A 15 -10.05 16.31 12.57
C ILE A 15 -9.65 17.16 11.36
N PRO A 16 -9.89 16.72 10.11
CA PRO A 16 -9.52 17.46 8.91
C PRO A 16 -9.84 18.96 8.97
N ASP A 17 -10.93 19.34 9.65
CA ASP A 17 -11.38 20.71 9.85
C ASP A 17 -10.55 21.54 10.86
N LYS A 18 -9.99 20.94 11.91
CA LYS A 18 -9.09 21.62 12.85
C LYS A 18 -7.75 21.89 12.19
N ILE A 19 -7.28 20.94 11.38
CA ILE A 19 -6.09 21.09 10.53
C ILE A 19 -6.33 22.19 9.49
N ASP A 20 -7.47 22.18 8.80
CA ASP A 20 -7.84 23.19 7.79
C ASP A 20 -7.89 24.63 8.34
N LYS A 21 -8.47 24.83 9.53
CA LYS A 21 -8.53 26.16 10.18
C LYS A 21 -7.17 26.69 10.60
N LEU A 22 -6.31 25.84 11.16
CA LEU A 22 -4.94 26.20 11.52
C LEU A 22 -4.12 26.50 10.25
N ILE A 23 -4.28 25.71 9.18
CA ILE A 23 -3.60 25.93 7.90
C ILE A 23 -4.01 27.28 7.26
N LYS A 24 -5.30 27.61 7.24
CA LYS A 24 -5.76 28.88 6.66
C LYS A 24 -5.24 30.10 7.43
N ALA A 25 -5.17 30.01 8.76
CA ALA A 25 -4.61 31.07 9.60
C ALA A 25 -3.11 31.32 9.29
N GLU A 26 -2.33 30.25 9.15
CA GLU A 26 -0.89 30.31 8.85
C GLU A 26 -0.61 30.76 7.40
N LEU A 27 -1.40 30.30 6.43
CA LEU A 27 -1.31 30.74 5.03
C LEU A 27 -1.64 32.23 4.87
N GLN A 28 -2.58 32.72 5.66
CA GLN A 28 -2.95 34.13 5.70
C GLN A 28 -1.84 34.96 6.36
N GLN A 29 -1.24 34.46 7.44
CA GLN A 29 -0.10 35.09 8.12
C GLN A 29 1.16 35.15 7.25
N GLY A 30 1.42 34.13 6.41
CA GLY A 30 2.53 34.10 5.45
C GLY A 30 2.27 34.81 4.12
N GLY A 31 1.06 35.36 3.91
CA GLY A 31 0.67 35.99 2.64
C GLY A 31 0.68 35.04 1.44
N CYS A 32 0.59 33.72 1.70
CA CYS A 32 0.68 32.65 0.70
C CYS A 32 -0.70 32.10 0.31
N LEU A 33 -1.75 32.44 1.07
CA LEU A 33 -3.13 32.02 0.79
C LEU A 33 -3.56 32.39 -0.65
N LYS A 34 -3.05 33.52 -1.18
CA LYS A 34 -3.31 34.02 -2.54
C LYS A 34 -2.96 33.06 -3.69
N TYR A 35 -2.05 32.09 -3.48
CA TYR A 35 -1.72 31.10 -4.51
C TYR A 35 -2.73 29.94 -4.55
N PHE A 36 -3.48 29.77 -3.47
CA PHE A 36 -4.44 28.68 -3.25
C PHE A 36 -5.89 29.17 -3.28
N THR A 37 -6.10 30.49 -3.22
CA THR A 37 -7.41 31.13 -3.36
C THR A 37 -7.38 32.16 -4.48
N GLY A 38 -7.84 31.76 -5.66
CA GLY A 38 -8.04 32.65 -6.81
C GLY A 38 -6.86 32.73 -7.78
N ALA A 39 -7.18 32.51 -9.05
CA ALA A 39 -6.33 32.50 -10.26
C ALA A 39 -5.41 31.29 -10.44
N ILE A 40 -5.29 30.83 -11.70
CA ILE A 40 -4.43 29.72 -12.12
C ILE A 40 -2.99 30.26 -12.19
N TRP A 41 -2.23 30.06 -11.12
CA TRP A 41 -0.81 30.41 -11.10
C TRP A 41 0.02 29.31 -11.77
N ALA A 42 0.84 29.66 -12.74
CA ALA A 42 1.83 28.73 -13.28
C ALA A 42 2.97 28.52 -12.26
N PRO A 43 3.52 27.30 -12.09
CA PRO A 43 4.58 27.01 -11.11
C PRO A 43 5.79 27.96 -11.20
N ARG A 44 6.18 28.34 -12.42
CA ARG A 44 7.26 29.30 -12.69
C ARG A 44 6.95 30.72 -12.18
N ALA A 45 5.69 31.13 -12.23
CA ALA A 45 5.24 32.43 -11.75
C ALA A 45 5.20 32.48 -10.22
N ILE A 46 4.81 31.37 -9.57
CA ILE A 46 4.89 31.22 -8.11
C ILE A 46 6.35 31.29 -7.65
N ILE A 47 7.25 30.58 -8.34
CA ILE A 47 8.69 30.62 -8.05
C ILE A 47 9.28 32.01 -8.26
N ALA A 48 8.88 32.73 -9.31
CA ALA A 48 9.33 34.10 -9.54
C ALA A 48 8.85 35.08 -8.44
N ASP A 49 7.60 34.97 -7.98
CA ASP A 49 7.06 35.79 -6.88
C ASP A 49 7.74 35.46 -5.54
N LEU A 50 7.94 34.17 -5.25
CA LEU A 50 8.68 33.73 -4.06
C LEU A 50 10.15 34.20 -4.10
N ASN A 51 10.81 34.15 -5.27
CA ASN A 51 12.17 34.67 -5.45
C ASN A 51 12.23 36.19 -5.21
N SER A 52 11.22 36.94 -5.68
CA SER A 52 11.12 38.39 -5.43
C SER A 52 10.92 38.69 -3.94
N ARG A 53 10.12 37.90 -3.22
CA ARG A 53 9.88 38.07 -1.77
C ARG A 53 11.07 37.64 -0.91
N VAL A 54 11.79 36.60 -1.33
CA VAL A 54 13.05 36.18 -0.70
C VAL A 54 14.13 37.26 -0.80
N ALA A 55 14.11 38.08 -1.87
CA ALA A 55 15.03 39.20 -2.04
C ALA A 55 14.70 40.41 -1.14
N THR A 56 13.48 40.53 -0.61
CA THR A 56 13.02 41.71 0.14
C THR A 56 12.69 41.44 1.62
N GLU A 57 12.26 40.23 2.01
CA GLU A 57 11.56 40.01 3.30
C GLU A 57 12.21 38.98 4.26
N GLY A 58 13.28 38.27 3.87
CA GLY A 58 13.98 37.34 4.76
C GLY A 58 13.31 35.96 4.93
N ARG A 59 14.15 34.91 5.06
CA ARG A 59 13.85 33.49 4.73
C ARG A 59 13.00 32.67 5.72
N GLN A 60 12.08 33.25 6.50
CA GLN A 60 11.51 32.50 7.65
C GLN A 60 10.12 31.86 7.50
N HIS A 61 9.39 32.00 6.38
CA HIS A 61 7.97 31.60 6.33
C HIS A 61 7.57 30.82 5.08
N ILE A 62 7.92 29.54 4.96
CA ILE A 62 7.27 28.64 3.99
C ILE A 62 7.13 27.22 4.59
N ARG A 63 6.01 26.93 5.26
CA ARG A 63 5.58 25.55 5.53
C ARG A 63 4.05 25.38 5.36
N GLN A 64 3.73 24.77 4.21
CA GLN A 64 2.66 23.82 3.90
C GLN A 64 1.19 24.30 3.76
N ALA A 65 0.53 23.74 2.74
CA ALA A 65 -0.78 24.06 2.16
C ALA A 65 -1.63 22.78 1.92
N THR A 66 -2.93 22.92 1.64
CA THR A 66 -3.91 21.82 1.44
C THR A 66 -4.81 21.95 0.18
N CYS A 67 -4.76 20.93 -0.69
CA CYS A 67 -5.86 20.12 -1.31
C CYS A 67 -5.24 18.96 -2.17
N PRO A 68 -5.66 17.69 -2.01
CA PRO A 68 -4.67 16.67 -1.66
C PRO A 68 -3.89 16.04 -2.83
N VAL A 69 -4.39 15.97 -4.07
CA VAL A 69 -3.58 15.40 -5.19
C VAL A 69 -2.96 16.48 -6.06
N HIS A 70 -3.75 17.47 -6.49
CA HIS A 70 -3.28 18.56 -7.35
C HIS A 70 -2.19 19.38 -6.65
N ASP A 71 -2.39 19.72 -5.37
CA ASP A 71 -1.45 20.59 -4.66
C ASP A 71 -0.21 19.84 -4.22
N LEU A 72 -0.31 18.52 -3.96
CA LEU A 72 0.87 17.67 -3.77
C LEU A 72 1.67 17.51 -5.06
N LYS A 73 1.00 17.33 -6.21
CA LYS A 73 1.67 17.32 -7.53
C LYS A 73 2.39 18.65 -7.78
N LEU A 74 1.74 19.78 -7.48
CA LEU A 74 2.33 21.13 -7.59
C LEU A 74 3.51 21.33 -6.62
N ALA A 75 3.36 20.91 -5.36
CA ALA A 75 4.41 21.02 -4.35
C ALA A 75 5.64 20.18 -4.72
N ILE A 76 5.44 18.94 -5.18
CA ILE A 76 6.55 18.08 -5.64
C ILE A 76 7.22 18.69 -6.86
N ALA A 77 6.47 19.21 -7.83
CA ALA A 77 7.04 19.89 -9.00
C ALA A 77 7.88 21.12 -8.60
N LEU A 78 7.41 21.89 -7.60
CA LEU A 78 8.14 23.01 -7.03
C LEU A 78 9.43 22.58 -6.33
N LEU A 79 9.38 21.49 -5.57
CA LEU A 79 10.55 20.91 -4.89
C LEU A 79 11.58 20.38 -5.89
N ASP A 80 11.14 19.70 -6.95
CA ASP A 80 12.00 19.18 -8.01
C ASP A 80 12.68 20.32 -8.79
N GLU A 81 11.92 21.35 -9.17
CA GLU A 81 12.46 22.49 -9.89
C GLU A 81 13.43 23.30 -9.01
N GLY A 82 13.11 23.52 -7.74
CA GLY A 82 14.02 24.15 -6.79
C GLY A 82 15.31 23.34 -6.59
N ASN A 83 15.22 22.00 -6.54
CA ASN A 83 16.39 21.14 -6.47
C ASN A 83 17.27 21.22 -7.71
N ARG A 84 16.67 21.34 -8.89
CA ARG A 84 17.36 21.52 -10.17
C ARG A 84 18.08 22.87 -10.23
N MET A 85 17.37 23.95 -9.89
CA MET A 85 17.91 25.32 -9.96
C MET A 85 19.01 25.58 -8.93
N TRP A 86 18.81 25.13 -7.68
CA TRP A 86 19.75 25.36 -6.59
C TRP A 86 20.68 24.17 -6.35
N SER A 87 20.98 23.39 -7.37
CA SER A 87 21.75 22.14 -7.27
C SER A 87 23.12 22.33 -6.61
N ASN A 88 23.73 23.51 -6.75
CA ASN A 88 25.03 23.85 -6.18
C ASN A 88 24.95 24.55 -4.81
N GLU A 89 23.75 24.89 -4.34
CA GLU A 89 23.55 25.57 -3.06
C GLU A 89 23.46 24.57 -1.90
N ARG A 90 24.04 24.92 -0.75
CA ARG A 90 23.96 24.05 0.43
C ARG A 90 22.53 24.02 0.97
N PHE A 91 22.11 22.87 1.51
CA PHE A 91 20.77 22.74 2.13
C PHE A 91 20.52 23.70 3.28
N ALA A 92 21.56 24.15 3.98
CA ALA A 92 21.44 25.17 5.01
C ALA A 92 20.94 26.50 4.45
N ASP A 93 21.29 26.81 3.19
CA ASP A 93 20.98 28.08 2.54
C ASP A 93 19.63 28.03 1.80
N ARG A 94 19.38 26.96 1.03
CA ARG A 94 18.11 26.79 0.28
C ARG A 94 16.96 26.20 1.09
N GLY A 95 17.24 25.63 2.26
CA GLY A 95 16.24 25.08 3.17
C GLY A 95 16.17 23.55 3.16
N ASN A 96 15.88 22.98 4.33
CA ASN A 96 15.81 21.53 4.56
C ASN A 96 14.68 20.82 3.79
N THR A 97 13.67 21.55 3.32
CA THR A 97 12.57 21.02 2.51
C THR A 97 13.03 20.51 1.14
N PHE A 98 14.17 20.97 0.64
CA PHE A 98 14.75 20.48 -0.62
C PHE A 98 15.59 19.21 -0.42
N LYS A 99 15.82 18.75 0.82
CA LYS A 99 16.56 17.51 1.06
C LYS A 99 15.87 16.33 0.34
N PRO A 100 16.62 15.41 -0.29
CA PRO A 100 16.05 14.26 -1.00
C PRO A 100 15.06 13.47 -0.15
N THR A 101 15.36 13.30 1.15
CA THR A 101 14.49 12.60 2.10
C THR A 101 13.14 13.29 2.30
N PHE A 102 13.08 14.62 2.29
CA PHE A 102 11.82 15.37 2.41
C PHE A 102 10.98 15.26 1.13
N VAL A 103 11.61 15.42 -0.04
CA VAL A 103 10.92 15.31 -1.33
C VAL A 103 10.36 13.90 -1.52
N ARG A 104 11.11 12.88 -1.10
CA ARG A 104 10.66 11.49 -1.11
C ARG A 104 9.45 11.27 -0.19
N ASN A 105 9.44 11.84 1.02
CA ASN A 105 8.27 11.76 1.91
C ASN A 105 7.06 12.50 1.34
N ALA A 106 7.24 13.62 0.63
CA ALA A 106 6.15 14.28 -0.09
C ALA A 106 5.56 13.39 -1.19
N ARG A 107 6.41 12.62 -1.90
CA ARG A 107 5.96 11.61 -2.88
C ARG A 107 5.17 10.49 -2.24
N VAL A 108 5.60 9.98 -1.08
CA VAL A 108 4.84 8.97 -0.32
C VAL A 108 3.45 9.48 0.01
N LEU A 109 3.33 10.73 0.47
CA LEU A 109 2.03 11.33 0.78
C LEU A 109 1.13 11.46 -0.48
N LEU A 110 1.69 11.86 -1.61
CA LEU A 110 0.97 11.89 -2.88
C LEU A 110 0.48 10.49 -3.28
N MET A 111 1.36 9.50 -3.20
CA MET A 111 1.07 8.11 -3.52
C MET A 111 -0.05 7.53 -2.64
N GLN A 112 0.01 7.71 -1.32
CA GLN A 112 -1.04 7.27 -0.40
C GLN A 112 -2.38 7.94 -0.71
N THR A 113 -2.34 9.24 -1.02
CA THR A 113 -3.54 9.98 -1.42
C THR A 113 -4.14 9.42 -2.71
N LEU A 114 -3.30 9.08 -3.70
CA LEU A 114 -3.74 8.48 -4.96
C LEU A 114 -4.35 7.08 -4.73
N VAL A 115 -3.75 6.25 -3.86
CA VAL A 115 -4.30 4.93 -3.49
C VAL A 115 -5.68 5.05 -2.83
N LEU A 116 -5.85 6.01 -1.90
CA LEU A 116 -7.15 6.27 -1.28
C LEU A 116 -8.18 6.76 -2.32
N ALA A 117 -7.78 7.68 -3.19
CA ALA A 117 -8.59 8.16 -4.29
C ALA A 117 -9.06 7.01 -5.20
N THR A 118 -8.16 6.12 -5.62
CA THR A 118 -8.52 5.00 -6.50
C THR A 118 -9.45 3.98 -5.82
N ARG A 119 -9.33 3.81 -4.50
CA ARG A 119 -10.19 2.90 -3.71
C ARG A 119 -11.63 3.43 -3.58
N ASP A 120 -11.76 4.72 -3.27
CA ASP A 120 -13.06 5.28 -2.85
C ASP A 120 -13.90 5.78 -4.04
N MET A 121 -13.34 5.78 -5.25
CA MET A 121 -14.02 6.27 -6.46
C MET A 121 -14.99 5.29 -7.08
N LYS A 122 -16.28 5.68 -7.07
CA LYS A 122 -17.38 4.86 -7.59
C LYS A 122 -17.72 5.12 -9.06
N THR A 123 -17.33 6.26 -9.64
CA THR A 123 -17.74 6.65 -11.00
C THR A 123 -16.65 6.39 -12.05
N ALA A 124 -17.05 6.06 -13.27
CA ALA A 124 -16.12 5.87 -14.40
C ALA A 124 -15.35 7.15 -14.79
N ALA A 125 -15.90 8.34 -14.51
CA ALA A 125 -15.21 9.60 -14.71
C ALA A 125 -14.09 9.80 -13.68
N ALA A 126 -14.36 9.52 -12.40
CA ALA A 126 -13.37 9.62 -11.33
C ALA A 126 -12.26 8.57 -11.50
N LYS A 127 -12.61 7.32 -11.83
CA LYS A 127 -11.63 6.26 -12.16
C LYS A 127 -10.71 6.61 -13.34
N ARG A 128 -11.15 7.47 -14.28
CA ARG A 128 -10.32 7.95 -15.39
C ARG A 128 -9.38 9.09 -14.99
N ALA A 129 -9.72 9.86 -13.96
CA ALA A 129 -8.93 10.99 -13.48
C ALA A 129 -7.77 10.57 -12.56
N TYR A 130 -7.89 9.41 -11.91
CA TYR A 130 -6.89 8.87 -10.98
C TYR A 130 -6.47 7.49 -11.47
N LYS A 131 -5.35 7.49 -12.19
CA LYS A 131 -4.78 6.33 -12.87
C LYS A 131 -3.94 5.49 -11.92
N LEU A 132 -4.00 4.17 -12.05
CA LEU A 132 -3.14 3.27 -11.27
C LEU A 132 -1.67 3.42 -11.69
N GLU A 133 -1.44 3.81 -12.95
CA GLU A 133 -0.12 4.09 -13.50
C GLU A 133 0.56 5.26 -12.77
N ASP A 134 -0.19 6.28 -12.34
CA ASP A 134 0.35 7.39 -11.54
C ASP A 134 0.85 6.90 -10.16
N VAL A 135 0.13 5.95 -9.55
CA VAL A 135 0.52 5.34 -8.27
C VAL A 135 1.81 4.54 -8.45
N GLU A 136 1.87 3.71 -9.48
CA GLU A 136 3.03 2.86 -9.77
C GLU A 136 4.28 3.71 -10.09
N GLU A 137 4.15 4.75 -10.91
CA GLU A 137 5.26 5.63 -11.27
C GLU A 137 5.88 6.29 -10.03
N ILE A 138 5.04 6.79 -9.13
CA ILE A 138 5.50 7.45 -7.89
C ILE A 138 6.13 6.41 -6.95
N ALA A 139 5.52 5.24 -6.80
CA ALA A 139 6.07 4.16 -5.97
C ALA A 139 7.46 3.74 -6.45
N ASP A 140 7.62 3.50 -7.76
CA ASP A 140 8.90 3.16 -8.36
C ASP A 140 9.93 4.28 -8.18
N ARG A 141 9.51 5.54 -8.25
CA ARG A 141 10.39 6.68 -7.97
C ARG A 141 10.85 6.70 -6.52
N VAL A 142 9.95 6.47 -5.55
CA VAL A 142 10.30 6.40 -4.12
C VAL A 142 11.27 5.26 -3.82
N ILE A 143 11.09 4.09 -4.46
CA ILE A 143 12.00 2.94 -4.33
C ILE A 143 13.38 3.27 -4.93
N ARG A 144 13.43 3.86 -6.13
CA ARG A 144 14.70 4.24 -6.78
C ARG A 144 15.46 5.32 -6.01
N GLU A 145 14.75 6.21 -5.33
CA GLU A 145 15.33 7.29 -4.53
C GLU A 145 15.71 6.83 -3.10
N HIS A 146 15.69 5.52 -2.82
CA HIS A 146 16.11 4.98 -1.53
C HIS A 146 17.58 5.29 -1.23
N PRO A 147 17.91 5.83 -0.04
CA PRO A 147 19.29 6.01 0.36
C PRO A 147 20.07 4.68 0.31
N PRO A 148 21.38 4.71 0.02
CA PRO A 148 22.23 3.52 0.07
C PRO A 148 22.15 2.83 1.44
N GLU A 149 22.41 1.53 1.49
CA GLU A 149 22.38 0.74 2.75
C GLU A 149 23.31 1.30 3.83
N GLU A 150 24.43 1.90 3.43
CA GLU A 150 25.42 2.54 4.32
C GLU A 150 24.93 3.89 4.90
N TRP A 151 23.78 4.40 4.46
CA TRP A 151 23.22 5.65 4.96
C TRP A 151 22.63 5.44 6.36
N HIS A 152 23.34 5.94 7.36
CA HIS A 152 22.87 6.01 8.74
C HIS A 152 22.62 7.47 9.14
N PRO A 153 21.39 7.82 9.57
CA PRO A 153 21.12 9.14 10.09
C PRO A 153 21.89 9.34 11.40
N ARG A 154 22.41 10.56 11.61
CA ARG A 154 23.16 10.93 12.82
C ARG A 154 22.34 10.78 14.11
N ASP A 155 21.01 10.86 14.02
CA ASP A 155 20.12 10.95 15.18
C ASP A 155 19.39 9.63 15.52
N GLY A 156 19.95 8.48 15.12
CA GLY A 156 19.53 7.15 15.59
C GLY A 156 18.46 6.43 14.75
N SER A 157 17.95 5.31 15.28
CA SER A 157 17.05 4.36 14.58
C SER A 157 15.73 4.98 14.11
N THR A 158 15.13 5.90 14.87
CA THR A 158 13.87 6.57 14.49
C THR A 158 13.99 7.31 13.15
N MET A 159 15.11 8.01 12.92
CA MET A 159 15.33 8.71 11.66
C MET A 159 15.56 7.74 10.50
N ARG A 160 16.11 6.55 10.77
CA ARG A 160 16.27 5.49 9.76
C ARG A 160 14.90 4.99 9.33
N VAL A 161 13.99 4.74 10.27
CA VAL A 161 12.61 4.37 9.95
C VAL A 161 11.93 5.46 9.13
N CYS A 162 11.89 6.70 9.61
CA CYS A 162 11.14 7.79 8.97
C CYS A 162 11.67 8.21 7.59
N TYR A 163 12.98 8.09 7.35
CA TYR A 163 13.61 8.59 6.12
C TYR A 163 14.26 7.53 5.26
N SER A 164 14.27 6.26 5.67
CA SER A 164 14.76 5.11 4.89
C SER A 164 13.66 4.07 4.70
N ALA A 165 13.26 3.38 5.77
CA ALA A 165 12.37 2.21 5.71
C ALA A 165 10.92 2.56 5.36
N TYR A 166 10.31 3.52 6.06
CA TYR A 166 8.90 3.89 5.89
C TYR A 166 8.53 4.21 4.44
N PRO A 167 9.26 5.10 3.73
CA PRO A 167 8.92 5.39 2.34
C PRO A 167 8.97 4.16 1.43
N VAL A 168 9.90 3.25 1.69
CA VAL A 168 10.12 2.09 0.81
C VAL A 168 9.05 1.03 1.03
N TRP A 169 8.69 0.71 2.29
CA TRP A 169 7.59 -0.22 2.51
C TRP A 169 6.28 0.35 1.96
N GLU A 170 6.01 1.66 2.11
CA GLU A 170 4.78 2.27 1.60
C GLU A 170 4.73 2.21 0.08
N ALA A 171 5.87 2.39 -0.59
CA ALA A 171 5.97 2.24 -2.03
C ALA A 171 5.71 0.80 -2.48
N TYR A 172 6.25 -0.20 -1.78
CA TYR A 172 5.93 -1.59 -2.06
C TYR A 172 4.47 -1.93 -1.78
N LEU A 173 3.85 -1.32 -0.76
CA LEU A 173 2.41 -1.46 -0.52
C LEU A 173 1.57 -0.93 -1.66
N ALA A 174 1.90 0.26 -2.15
CA ALA A 174 1.22 0.87 -3.29
C ALA A 174 1.37 0.01 -4.56
N ARG A 175 2.57 -0.54 -4.82
CA ARG A 175 2.77 -1.50 -5.92
C ARG A 175 1.93 -2.75 -5.74
N GLY A 176 1.94 -3.35 -4.54
CA GLY A 176 1.12 -4.52 -4.21
C GLY A 176 -0.37 -4.27 -4.49
N TYR A 177 -0.85 -3.07 -4.15
CA TYR A 177 -2.22 -2.64 -4.41
C TYR A 177 -2.53 -2.51 -5.91
N VAL A 178 -1.69 -1.82 -6.69
CA VAL A 178 -1.85 -1.66 -8.15
C VAL A 178 -1.89 -3.03 -8.83
N TRP A 179 -0.90 -3.88 -8.57
CA TRP A 179 -0.83 -5.23 -9.14
C TRP A 179 -2.00 -6.10 -8.66
N GLY A 180 -2.45 -5.95 -7.42
CA GLY A 180 -3.63 -6.63 -6.90
C GLY A 180 -4.92 -6.24 -7.63
N ILE A 181 -5.10 -4.96 -7.98
CA ILE A 181 -6.24 -4.55 -8.80
C ILE A 181 -6.18 -5.21 -10.17
N HIS A 182 -5.04 -5.17 -10.86
CA HIS A 182 -4.88 -5.83 -12.16
C HIS A 182 -5.14 -7.33 -12.08
N ALA A 183 -4.61 -7.99 -11.05
CA ALA A 183 -4.81 -9.40 -10.78
C ALA A 183 -6.29 -9.76 -10.57
N GLY A 184 -7.05 -8.87 -9.91
CA GLY A 184 -8.46 -9.06 -9.60
C GLY A 184 -9.44 -8.78 -10.75
N VAL A 185 -9.03 -8.11 -11.84
CA VAL A 185 -9.94 -7.76 -12.96
C VAL A 185 -10.73 -8.95 -13.49
N PRO A 186 -10.12 -10.13 -13.77
CA PRO A 186 -10.86 -11.30 -14.24
C PRO A 186 -11.90 -11.85 -13.25
N LEU A 187 -11.79 -11.50 -11.97
CA LEU A 187 -12.64 -12.01 -10.90
C LEU A 187 -13.90 -11.16 -10.64
N LEU A 188 -14.04 -9.99 -11.28
CA LEU A 188 -15.11 -9.03 -10.99
C LEU A 188 -16.50 -9.44 -11.52
N ASP A 189 -16.57 -10.16 -12.64
CA ASP A 189 -17.83 -10.53 -13.30
C ASP A 189 -17.83 -12.00 -13.74
N ILE A 190 -17.58 -12.88 -12.77
CA ILE A 190 -17.64 -14.32 -13.00
C ILE A 190 -19.11 -14.72 -13.15
N LYS A 191 -19.50 -15.16 -14.36
CA LYS A 191 -20.88 -15.62 -14.62
C LYS A 191 -21.25 -16.80 -13.71
N PRO A 192 -22.55 -16.97 -13.36
CA PRO A 192 -22.99 -18.12 -12.57
C PRO A 192 -22.53 -19.45 -13.17
N ARG A 193 -22.07 -20.37 -12.30
CA ARG A 193 -21.56 -21.71 -12.66
C ARG A 193 -20.30 -21.69 -13.53
N LYS A 194 -19.59 -20.57 -13.59
CA LYS A 194 -18.29 -20.42 -14.25
C LYS A 194 -17.22 -20.13 -13.20
N TYR A 195 -15.98 -20.44 -13.56
CA TYR A 195 -14.81 -20.08 -12.77
C TYR A 195 -13.90 -19.14 -13.57
N ALA A 196 -13.07 -18.40 -12.84
CA ALA A 196 -12.01 -17.58 -13.40
C ALA A 196 -10.76 -17.67 -12.52
N PHE A 197 -9.59 -17.57 -13.14
CA PHE A 197 -8.34 -17.31 -12.44
C PHE A 197 -8.10 -15.81 -12.37
N ALA A 198 -7.39 -15.38 -11.32
CA ALA A 198 -6.74 -14.08 -11.33
C ALA A 198 -5.73 -14.01 -12.49
N ASP A 199 -5.34 -12.81 -12.90
CA ASP A 199 -4.14 -12.68 -13.72
C ASP A 199 -2.93 -13.17 -12.91
N LEU A 200 -2.35 -14.30 -13.32
CA LEU A 200 -1.32 -15.00 -12.56
C LEU A 200 -0.02 -14.19 -12.45
N ALA A 201 0.33 -13.44 -13.50
CA ALA A 201 1.53 -12.62 -13.51
C ALA A 201 1.36 -11.41 -12.58
N ALA A 202 0.20 -10.74 -12.66
CA ALA A 202 -0.13 -9.63 -11.77
C ALA A 202 -0.24 -10.10 -10.30
N ALA A 203 -0.86 -11.26 -10.05
CA ALA A 203 -0.95 -11.84 -8.70
C ALA A 203 0.44 -12.14 -8.13
N LYS A 204 1.35 -12.69 -8.94
CA LYS A 204 2.75 -12.92 -8.52
C LYS A 204 3.45 -11.61 -8.18
N ASN A 205 3.32 -10.58 -9.03
CA ASN A 205 3.91 -9.26 -8.78
C ASN A 205 3.35 -8.59 -7.51
N ALA A 206 2.04 -8.71 -7.28
CA ALA A 206 1.39 -8.21 -6.07
C ALA A 206 1.94 -8.90 -4.83
N ALA A 207 2.02 -10.23 -4.85
CA ALA A 207 2.57 -11.04 -3.77
C ALA A 207 4.02 -10.68 -3.45
N GLU A 208 4.87 -10.54 -4.46
CA GLU A 208 6.27 -10.17 -4.29
C GLU A 208 6.44 -8.76 -3.73
N ALA A 209 5.60 -7.80 -4.14
CA ALA A 209 5.62 -6.46 -3.58
C ALA A 209 5.21 -6.45 -2.10
N TYR A 210 4.13 -7.16 -1.72
CA TYR A 210 3.74 -7.28 -0.31
C TYR A 210 4.77 -8.05 0.53
N ASP A 211 5.39 -9.11 0.00
CA ASP A 211 6.48 -9.83 0.68
C ASP A 211 7.67 -8.90 0.99
N LYS A 212 8.04 -8.02 0.05
CA LYS A 212 9.10 -7.02 0.27
C LYS A 212 8.70 -5.99 1.34
N ALA A 213 7.46 -5.50 1.32
CA ALA A 213 6.97 -4.60 2.36
C ALA A 213 6.97 -5.26 3.75
N ALA A 214 6.55 -6.53 3.84
CA ALA A 214 6.54 -7.30 5.08
C ALA A 214 7.95 -7.46 5.66
N ALA A 215 8.95 -7.79 4.83
CA ALA A 215 10.33 -7.94 5.27
C ALA A 215 10.89 -6.65 5.89
N ILE A 216 10.65 -5.50 5.25
CA ILE A 216 11.12 -4.20 5.77
C ILE A 216 10.42 -3.85 7.09
N LEU A 217 9.10 -4.09 7.18
CA LEU A 217 8.33 -3.84 8.41
C LEU A 217 8.76 -4.73 9.59
N GLU A 218 9.14 -5.98 9.30
CA GLU A 218 9.64 -6.92 10.31
C GLU A 218 11.00 -6.49 10.87
N ASP A 219 11.90 -6.02 10.00
CA ASP A 219 13.28 -5.67 10.37
C ASP A 219 13.43 -4.33 11.12
N GLU A 220 12.57 -3.34 10.84
CA GLU A 220 12.82 -1.92 11.21
C GLU A 220 11.97 -1.40 12.39
N ALA A 221 11.12 -2.24 12.97
CA ALA A 221 10.06 -1.99 13.96
C ALA A 221 8.66 -1.96 13.33
N PRO A 222 7.77 -2.88 13.75
CA PRO A 222 6.48 -3.07 13.11
C PRO A 222 5.54 -1.91 13.45
N ASP A 223 5.16 -1.13 12.43
CA ASP A 223 3.79 -0.64 12.40
C ASP A 223 2.89 -1.88 12.37
N PHE A 224 2.45 -2.34 13.54
CA PHE A 224 1.73 -3.59 13.71
C PHE A 224 0.46 -3.63 12.85
N THR A 225 -0.22 -2.49 12.74
CA THR A 225 -1.40 -2.30 11.89
C THR A 225 -1.11 -2.55 10.42
N ARG A 226 -0.02 -1.97 9.90
CA ARG A 226 0.40 -2.24 8.52
C ARG A 226 0.90 -3.67 8.37
N TYR A 227 1.71 -4.15 9.31
CA TYR A 227 2.35 -5.46 9.20
C TYR A 227 1.35 -6.60 9.07
N CYS A 228 0.31 -6.66 9.91
CA CYS A 228 -0.69 -7.72 9.79
C CYS A 228 -1.47 -7.65 8.47
N PHE A 229 -1.83 -6.44 8.01
CA PHE A 229 -2.49 -6.22 6.72
C PHE A 229 -1.64 -6.80 5.58
N VAL A 230 -0.34 -6.51 5.57
CA VAL A 230 0.57 -6.95 4.51
C VAL A 230 0.71 -8.45 4.44
N LEU A 231 0.83 -9.11 5.59
CA LEU A 231 0.97 -10.58 5.64
C LEU A 231 -0.25 -11.28 5.04
N TRP A 232 -1.46 -10.78 5.30
CA TRP A 232 -2.69 -11.32 4.73
C TRP A 232 -2.76 -11.12 3.22
N TYR A 233 -2.47 -9.91 2.73
CA TYR A 233 -2.47 -9.61 1.28
C TYR A 233 -1.37 -10.37 0.52
N ALA A 234 -0.17 -10.50 1.08
CA ALA A 234 0.90 -11.31 0.50
C ALA A 234 0.45 -12.77 0.35
N THR A 235 -0.13 -13.35 1.40
CA THR A 235 -0.62 -14.73 1.40
C THR A 235 -1.74 -14.93 0.38
N HIS A 236 -2.68 -13.99 0.29
CA HIS A 236 -3.77 -14.02 -0.67
C HIS A 236 -3.27 -14.08 -2.11
N TRP A 237 -2.40 -13.15 -2.50
CA TRP A 237 -1.91 -13.09 -3.86
C TRP A 237 -0.97 -14.25 -4.21
N ARG A 238 -0.21 -14.79 -3.23
CA ARG A 238 0.53 -16.04 -3.41
C ARG A 238 -0.40 -17.23 -3.69
N LEU A 239 -1.53 -17.34 -3.00
CA LEU A 239 -2.52 -18.40 -3.26
C LEU A 239 -3.17 -18.25 -4.65
N ARG A 240 -3.48 -17.02 -5.06
CA ARG A 240 -4.00 -16.73 -6.41
C ARG A 240 -2.98 -17.05 -7.50
N ALA A 241 -1.70 -16.78 -7.28
CA ALA A 241 -0.62 -17.07 -8.21
C ALA A 241 -0.14 -18.54 -8.17
N GLY A 242 -0.43 -19.27 -7.09
CA GLY A 242 0.10 -20.61 -6.84
C GLY A 242 1.58 -20.63 -6.43
N GLY A 243 2.12 -21.84 -6.26
CA GLY A 243 3.54 -22.09 -6.01
C GLY A 243 3.96 -22.14 -4.54
N LEU A 244 3.08 -21.81 -3.59
CA LEU A 244 3.34 -22.09 -2.16
C LEU A 244 3.16 -23.58 -1.87
N SER A 245 4.02 -24.15 -1.04
CA SER A 245 3.72 -25.41 -0.38
C SER A 245 2.64 -25.25 0.70
N VAL A 246 1.93 -26.33 1.05
CA VAL A 246 0.94 -26.28 2.15
C VAL A 246 1.63 -25.95 3.49
N ARG A 247 2.88 -26.38 3.67
CA ARG A 247 3.72 -26.03 4.82
C ARG A 247 4.01 -24.52 4.88
N GLU A 248 4.39 -23.90 3.77
CA GLU A 248 4.61 -22.45 3.71
C GLU A 248 3.32 -21.67 3.94
N LEU A 249 2.21 -22.12 3.37
CA LEU A 249 0.90 -21.52 3.63
C LEU A 249 0.57 -21.55 5.12
N ARG A 250 0.76 -22.70 5.78
CA ARG A 250 0.54 -22.83 7.23
C ARG A 250 1.41 -21.85 8.02
N SER A 251 2.68 -21.75 7.68
CA SER A 251 3.61 -20.80 8.34
C SER A 251 3.19 -19.35 8.15
N ARG A 252 2.81 -18.95 6.92
CA ARG A 252 2.39 -17.58 6.60
C ARG A 252 1.09 -17.21 7.29
N VAL A 253 0.09 -18.10 7.28
CA VAL A 253 -1.20 -17.88 7.96
C VAL A 253 -1.01 -17.77 9.48
N ASN A 254 -0.18 -18.62 10.09
CA ASN A 254 0.09 -18.53 11.52
C ASN A 254 0.79 -17.21 11.89
N LYS A 255 1.81 -16.81 11.11
CA LYS A 255 2.49 -15.53 11.30
C LYS A 255 1.55 -14.33 11.15
N ALA A 256 0.65 -14.37 10.17
CA ALA A 256 -0.37 -13.32 9.99
C ALA A 256 -1.35 -13.26 11.17
N LYS A 257 -1.78 -14.42 11.70
CA LYS A 257 -2.63 -14.50 12.90
C LYS A 257 -1.95 -13.93 14.13
N GLU A 258 -0.70 -14.32 14.38
CA GLU A 258 0.09 -13.81 15.50
C GLU A 258 0.22 -12.28 15.42
N ALA A 259 0.52 -11.74 14.23
CA ALA A 259 0.58 -10.30 14.02
C ALA A 259 -0.79 -9.61 14.23
N THR A 260 -1.89 -10.21 13.77
CA THR A 260 -3.25 -9.68 14.00
C THR A 260 -3.59 -9.65 15.49
N GLU A 261 -3.33 -10.72 16.24
CA GLU A 261 -3.60 -10.77 17.68
C GLU A 261 -2.73 -9.80 18.49
N GLU A 262 -1.46 -9.61 18.09
CA GLU A 262 -0.62 -8.58 18.70
C GLU A 262 -1.19 -7.18 18.45
N THR A 263 -1.67 -6.92 17.23
CA THR A 263 -2.21 -5.61 16.87
C THR A 263 -3.51 -5.28 17.60
N LYS A 264 -4.37 -6.28 17.83
CA LYS A 264 -5.63 -6.12 18.58
C LYS A 264 -5.44 -5.63 20.01
N ARG A 265 -4.24 -5.76 20.58
CA ARG A 265 -3.91 -5.16 21.89
C ARG A 265 -3.91 -3.64 21.86
N PHE A 266 -3.81 -3.04 20.67
CA PHE A 266 -3.66 -1.60 20.47
C PHE A 266 -4.79 -1.00 19.61
N VAL A 267 -5.49 -1.82 18.81
CA VAL A 267 -6.51 -1.36 17.85
C VAL A 267 -7.71 -2.32 17.85
N GLU A 268 -8.90 -1.86 18.23
CA GLU A 268 -10.09 -2.72 18.40
C GLU A 268 -10.73 -3.17 17.07
N ASP A 269 -10.69 -2.35 16.00
CA ASP A 269 -11.43 -2.58 14.74
C ASP A 269 -10.53 -2.79 13.50
N ILE A 270 -9.45 -3.55 13.65
CA ILE A 270 -8.48 -3.68 12.55
C ILE A 270 -8.92 -4.64 11.43
N GLU A 271 -9.76 -5.64 11.74
CA GLU A 271 -10.05 -6.75 10.82
C GLU A 271 -10.89 -6.36 9.62
N ASP A 272 -11.77 -5.35 9.74
CA ASP A 272 -12.67 -4.90 8.66
C ASP A 272 -11.93 -4.54 7.37
N SER A 273 -10.66 -4.12 7.46
CA SER A 273 -9.85 -3.71 6.31
C SER A 273 -9.33 -4.88 5.46
N PHE A 274 -9.36 -6.11 5.97
CA PHE A 274 -8.82 -7.30 5.30
C PHE A 274 -9.62 -8.58 5.58
N ASP A 275 -10.82 -8.49 6.14
CA ASP A 275 -11.59 -9.62 6.63
C ASP A 275 -11.88 -10.66 5.52
N ASP A 276 -12.32 -10.22 4.35
CA ASP A 276 -12.58 -11.11 3.20
C ASP A 276 -11.32 -11.86 2.76
N ILE A 277 -10.18 -11.17 2.76
CA ILE A 277 -8.88 -11.72 2.39
C ILE A 277 -8.40 -12.73 3.42
N ARG A 278 -8.55 -12.42 4.71
CA ARG A 278 -8.24 -13.32 5.82
C ARG A 278 -9.09 -14.57 5.75
N LYS A 279 -10.42 -14.42 5.65
CA LYS A 279 -11.38 -15.52 5.51
C LYS A 279 -11.04 -16.42 4.33
N PHE A 280 -10.70 -15.84 3.19
CA PHE A 280 -10.22 -16.58 2.03
C PHE A 280 -9.00 -17.43 2.40
N CYS A 281 -7.93 -16.83 2.93
CA CYS A 281 -6.69 -17.54 3.22
C CYS A 281 -6.90 -18.67 4.24
N GLU A 282 -7.68 -18.42 5.29
CA GLU A 282 -8.02 -19.41 6.31
C GLU A 282 -8.85 -20.56 5.76
N GLN A 283 -9.84 -20.26 4.92
CA GLN A 283 -10.69 -21.26 4.28
C GLN A 283 -9.89 -22.16 3.34
N GLN A 284 -8.97 -21.59 2.55
CA GLN A 284 -8.09 -22.38 1.68
C GLN A 284 -7.17 -23.28 2.50
N LEU A 285 -6.54 -22.76 3.57
CA LEU A 285 -5.69 -23.57 4.45
C LEU A 285 -6.49 -24.70 5.11
N LYS A 286 -7.73 -24.44 5.54
CA LYS A 286 -8.61 -25.46 6.12
C LYS A 286 -8.91 -26.57 5.10
N SER A 287 -9.35 -26.19 3.89
CA SER A 287 -9.68 -27.13 2.82
C SER A 287 -8.47 -28.00 2.42
N LEU A 288 -7.28 -27.39 2.33
CA LEU A 288 -6.04 -28.10 2.02
C LEU A 288 -5.64 -29.08 3.13
N ASN A 289 -5.72 -28.68 4.40
CA ASN A 289 -5.42 -29.59 5.51
C ASN A 289 -6.42 -30.75 5.59
N GLU A 290 -7.69 -30.52 5.30
CA GLU A 290 -8.70 -31.59 5.21
C GLU A 290 -8.38 -32.56 4.08
N SER A 291 -8.02 -32.04 2.90
CA SER A 291 -7.64 -32.84 1.73
C SER A 291 -6.38 -33.68 1.97
N LEU A 292 -5.42 -33.15 2.73
CA LEU A 292 -4.18 -33.88 3.09
C LEU A 292 -4.42 -35.09 4.00
N ARG A 293 -5.50 -35.12 4.79
CA ARG A 293 -5.79 -36.26 5.69
C ARG A 293 -6.15 -37.54 4.94
N SER A 294 -6.68 -37.41 3.73
CA SER A 294 -7.09 -38.52 2.87
C SER A 294 -6.32 -38.54 1.53
N ALA A 295 -5.16 -37.85 1.49
CA ALA A 295 -4.42 -37.69 0.25
C ALA A 295 -3.78 -39.01 -0.24
N PRO A 296 -3.63 -39.19 -1.56
CA PRO A 296 -2.93 -40.33 -2.13
C PRO A 296 -1.46 -40.41 -1.67
N PRO A 297 -0.84 -41.61 -1.71
CA PRO A 297 0.59 -41.76 -1.46
C PRO A 297 1.42 -40.81 -2.32
N GLY A 298 2.36 -40.08 -1.69
CA GLY A 298 3.24 -39.12 -2.37
C GLY A 298 2.76 -37.67 -2.31
N ILE A 299 1.52 -37.41 -1.91
CA ILE A 299 1.03 -36.05 -1.62
C ILE A 299 1.22 -35.76 -0.12
N THR A 300 1.96 -34.70 0.18
CA THR A 300 2.36 -34.29 1.52
C THR A 300 2.21 -32.77 1.68
N ASP A 301 2.46 -32.23 2.87
CA ASP A 301 2.43 -30.79 3.09
C ASP A 301 3.60 -30.02 2.43
N ARG A 302 4.59 -30.73 1.86
CA ARG A 302 5.68 -30.15 1.07
C ARG A 302 5.30 -29.89 -0.38
N ASN A 303 4.21 -30.49 -0.84
CA ASN A 303 3.73 -30.30 -2.20
C ASN A 303 3.17 -28.89 -2.41
N THR A 304 3.33 -28.41 -3.63
CA THR A 304 2.99 -27.05 -4.04
C THR A 304 1.53 -26.94 -4.44
N ILE A 305 0.92 -25.82 -4.10
CA ILE A 305 -0.48 -25.50 -4.37
C ILE A 305 -0.56 -24.86 -5.75
N LYS A 306 -1.46 -25.35 -6.60
CA LYS A 306 -1.81 -24.74 -7.88
C LYS A 306 -2.48 -23.38 -7.67
N PRO A 307 -2.45 -22.46 -8.65
CA PRO A 307 -3.27 -21.26 -8.62
C PRO A 307 -4.73 -21.55 -8.27
N ILE A 308 -5.31 -20.78 -7.34
CA ILE A 308 -6.69 -21.00 -6.87
C ILE A 308 -7.67 -20.15 -7.68
N PRO A 309 -8.54 -20.75 -8.52
CA PRO A 309 -9.60 -20.03 -9.21
C PRO A 309 -10.73 -19.69 -8.24
N THR A 310 -11.56 -18.72 -8.63
CA THR A 310 -12.86 -18.50 -8.00
C THR A 310 -13.96 -19.06 -8.89
N LEU A 311 -14.83 -19.89 -8.31
CA LEU A 311 -16.03 -20.46 -8.92
C LEU A 311 -17.25 -19.71 -8.39
N ASN A 312 -18.08 -19.18 -9.30
CA ASN A 312 -19.38 -18.63 -8.94
C ASN A 312 -20.42 -19.77 -8.82
N CYS A 313 -20.84 -20.05 -7.59
CA CYS A 313 -21.80 -21.07 -7.20
C CYS A 313 -23.26 -20.59 -7.19
N THR A 314 -23.56 -19.34 -7.57
CA THR A 314 -24.91 -18.80 -7.57
C THR A 314 -25.86 -19.70 -8.39
N GLY A 315 -26.98 -20.07 -7.77
CA GLY A 315 -28.00 -20.93 -8.39
C GLY A 315 -27.61 -22.40 -8.48
N LEU A 316 -26.60 -22.85 -7.72
CA LEU A 316 -26.30 -24.27 -7.50
C LEU A 316 -26.84 -24.76 -6.15
N PRO A 317 -27.41 -25.98 -6.08
CA PRO A 317 -27.71 -26.63 -4.81
C PRO A 317 -26.43 -26.85 -3.99
N ARG A 318 -26.52 -26.82 -2.66
CA ARG A 318 -25.38 -27.14 -1.76
C ARG A 318 -24.81 -28.54 -1.97
N SER A 319 -25.61 -29.47 -2.50
CA SER A 319 -25.20 -30.85 -2.81
C SER A 319 -24.51 -31.00 -4.17
N PHE A 320 -24.40 -29.93 -4.96
CA PHE A 320 -23.83 -30.01 -6.29
C PHE A 320 -22.32 -30.23 -6.25
N ASN A 321 -21.84 -31.19 -7.04
CA ASN A 321 -20.40 -31.46 -7.15
C ASN A 321 -19.71 -30.38 -8.01
N THR A 322 -19.16 -29.36 -7.36
CA THR A 322 -18.48 -28.23 -8.00
C THR A 322 -17.23 -28.62 -8.79
N ALA A 323 -16.60 -29.77 -8.47
CA ALA A 323 -15.44 -30.26 -9.22
C ALA A 323 -15.76 -30.59 -10.69
N SER A 324 -17.04 -30.85 -11.01
CA SER A 324 -17.50 -31.10 -12.38
C SER A 324 -17.54 -29.84 -13.27
N LEU A 325 -17.50 -28.65 -12.66
CA LEU A 325 -17.53 -27.37 -13.39
C LEU A 325 -16.15 -26.89 -13.81
N ILE A 326 -15.09 -27.57 -13.36
CA ILE A 326 -13.71 -27.18 -13.61
C ILE A 326 -13.14 -28.06 -14.70
N ASP A 327 -12.53 -27.41 -15.69
CA ASP A 327 -11.78 -28.12 -16.71
C ASP A 327 -10.53 -28.74 -16.09
N GLN A 328 -10.58 -30.05 -15.88
CA GLN A 328 -9.47 -30.84 -15.32
C GLN A 328 -8.23 -30.81 -16.22
N GLN A 329 -8.39 -30.61 -17.53
CA GLN A 329 -7.28 -30.50 -18.46
C GLN A 329 -6.57 -29.15 -18.32
N GLU A 330 -7.34 -28.06 -18.18
CA GLU A 330 -6.79 -26.73 -17.89
C GLU A 330 -6.08 -26.74 -16.52
N PHE A 331 -6.74 -27.29 -15.50
CA PHE A 331 -6.20 -27.39 -14.13
C PHE A 331 -4.94 -28.26 -14.06
N GLY A 332 -4.91 -29.35 -14.83
CA GLY A 332 -3.77 -30.25 -14.93
C GLY A 332 -2.51 -29.58 -15.49
N ARG A 333 -2.67 -28.58 -16.39
CA ARG A 333 -1.55 -27.85 -17.01
C ARG A 333 -0.95 -26.76 -16.12
N LEU A 334 -1.65 -26.32 -15.09
CA LEU A 334 -1.15 -25.28 -14.19
C LEU A 334 -0.01 -25.81 -13.30
N PRO A 335 1.01 -24.97 -13.00
CA PRO A 335 2.09 -25.36 -12.11
C PRO A 335 1.56 -25.65 -10.69
N GLY A 336 2.07 -26.70 -10.07
CA GLY A 336 1.67 -27.13 -8.73
C GLY A 336 1.11 -28.55 -8.70
N ASP A 337 1.10 -29.13 -7.52
CA ASP A 337 0.73 -30.53 -7.26
C ASP A 337 -0.71 -30.65 -6.75
N ILE A 338 -1.14 -29.72 -5.89
CA ILE A 338 -2.41 -29.78 -5.17
C ILE A 338 -3.37 -28.72 -5.71
N GLY A 339 -4.57 -29.13 -6.11
CA GLY A 339 -5.62 -28.22 -6.51
C GLY A 339 -6.52 -27.78 -5.35
N CYS A 340 -6.92 -26.52 -5.36
CA CYS A 340 -7.94 -25.97 -4.46
C CYS A 340 -8.78 -24.94 -5.22
N ILE A 341 -9.99 -24.66 -4.72
CA ILE A 341 -10.99 -23.84 -5.40
C ILE A 341 -11.65 -22.94 -4.38
N ASP A 342 -11.70 -21.65 -4.72
CA ASP A 342 -12.49 -20.68 -3.99
C ASP A 342 -13.91 -20.65 -4.52
N GLN A 343 -14.90 -20.67 -3.63
CA GLN A 343 -16.32 -20.72 -3.98
C GLN A 343 -16.99 -19.45 -3.49
N CYS A 344 -17.61 -18.70 -4.40
CA CYS A 344 -18.41 -17.52 -4.09
C CYS A 344 -19.85 -17.70 -4.57
N GLY A 345 -20.83 -17.03 -3.94
CA GLY A 345 -22.23 -17.03 -4.39
C GLY A 345 -23.22 -17.59 -3.38
#